data_AF-A0A1X2A3C7-F1
#
_entry.id   AF-A0A1X2A3C7-F1
#
_cell.length_a   1.000
_cell.length_b   1.000
_cell.length_c   1.000
_cell.angle_alpha   90.00
_cell.angle_beta   90.00
_cell.angle_gamma   90.00
#
_symmetry.space_group_name_H-M   'P 1'
#
loop_
_entity.id
_entity.type
_entity.pdbx_description
1 polymer ?
#
loop_
_entity_poly.entity_id
_entity_poly.type
_entity_poly.pdbx_seq_one_letter_code
_entity_poly.pdbx_strand_id
1 'polypeptide(L)'
;MALLGVSGAVTGGWAYAAPRHWYDTYPGLGMSWLPQLGPYNEHFAKDVGAMFLAMAAVTAVAFVLVANQTLVRVTAVMWLVFNTLHCAYHLSMLHMYNTRDATVNGILLSLAVLAAAALFIPVRIPSGPSPRQPVRRTYGQSARTDA
;
A
#
# COMPACT_ATOMS: atom_id res chain seq x y z
N MET A 1 4.46 0.91 -1.49
CA MET A 1 3.20 1.65 -1.80
C MET A 1 2.60 1.21 -3.12
N ALA A 2 3.36 1.25 -4.23
CA ALA A 2 2.85 0.88 -5.56
C ALA A 2 2.15 -0.49 -5.58
N LEU A 3 2.77 -1.53 -5.03
CA LEU A 3 2.17 -2.87 -4.95
C LEU A 3 0.78 -2.86 -4.29
N LEU A 4 0.68 -2.30 -3.08
CA LEU A 4 -0.57 -2.21 -2.32
C LEU A 4 -1.64 -1.37 -3.05
N GLY A 5 -1.22 -0.23 -3.62
CA GLY A 5 -2.12 0.65 -4.36
C GLY A 5 -2.68 -0.01 -5.62
N VAL A 6 -1.83 -0.68 -6.40
CA VAL A 6 -2.24 -1.41 -7.61
C VAL A 6 -3.12 -2.60 -7.24
N SER A 7 -2.77 -3.39 -6.22
CA SER A 7 -3.62 -4.49 -5.78
C SER A 7 -5.00 -4.00 -5.32
N GLY A 8 -5.05 -2.89 -4.57
CA GLY A 8 -6.31 -2.27 -4.18
C GLY A 8 -7.12 -1.77 -5.38
N ALA A 9 -6.48 -1.10 -6.34
CA ALA A 9 -7.17 -0.61 -7.53
C ALA A 9 -7.73 -1.74 -8.40
N VAL A 10 -6.96 -2.82 -8.61
CA VAL A 10 -7.39 -3.98 -9.41
C VAL A 10 -8.52 -4.71 -8.72
N THR A 11 -8.35 -5.09 -7.44
CA THR A 11 -9.40 -5.79 -6.68
C THR A 11 -10.65 -4.92 -6.55
N GLY A 12 -10.47 -3.65 -6.20
CA GLY A 12 -11.57 -2.71 -5.99
C GLY A 12 -12.35 -2.44 -7.27
N GLY A 13 -11.65 -2.13 -8.36
CA GLY A 13 -12.27 -1.88 -9.66
C GLY A 13 -13.00 -3.11 -10.19
N TRP A 14 -12.42 -4.30 -10.05
CA TRP A 14 -13.04 -5.55 -10.47
C TRP A 14 -14.31 -5.86 -9.64
N ALA A 15 -14.22 -5.80 -8.32
CA ALA A 15 -15.35 -6.05 -7.43
C ALA A 15 -16.50 -5.04 -7.64
N TYR A 16 -16.18 -3.78 -7.95
CA TYR A 16 -17.21 -2.75 -8.16
C TYR A 16 -17.86 -2.83 -9.55
N ALA A 17 -17.06 -2.97 -10.60
CA ALA A 17 -17.53 -2.88 -12.00
C ALA A 17 -18.08 -4.21 -12.53
N ALA A 18 -17.57 -5.35 -12.05
CA ALA A 18 -18.03 -6.68 -12.45
C ALA A 18 -18.15 -7.61 -11.22
N PRO A 19 -19.04 -7.27 -10.25
CA PRO A 19 -19.10 -7.91 -8.93
C PRO A 19 -19.37 -9.41 -9.01
N ARG A 20 -20.21 -9.85 -9.95
CA ARG A 20 -20.52 -11.27 -10.13
C ARG A 20 -19.31 -12.04 -10.66
N HIS A 21 -18.63 -11.50 -11.68
CA HIS A 21 -17.42 -12.09 -12.23
C HIS A 21 -16.30 -12.17 -11.19
N TRP A 22 -16.12 -11.10 -10.40
CA TRP A 22 -15.20 -11.07 -9.28
C TRP A 22 -15.52 -12.16 -8.26
N TYR A 23 -16.78 -12.26 -7.81
CA TYR A 23 -17.21 -13.31 -6.90
C TYR A 23 -16.92 -14.72 -7.44
N ASP A 24 -17.23 -15.01 -8.70
CA ASP A 24 -17.10 -16.36 -9.24
C ASP A 24 -15.64 -16.78 -9.48
N THR A 25 -14.76 -15.83 -9.81
CA THR A 25 -13.44 -16.15 -10.38
C THR A 25 -12.25 -15.53 -9.64
N TYR A 26 -12.46 -14.73 -8.59
CA TYR A 26 -11.35 -14.20 -7.79
C TYR A 26 -10.54 -15.34 -7.15
N PRO A 27 -9.19 -15.25 -7.11
CA PRO A 27 -8.31 -14.15 -7.54
C PRO A 27 -7.89 -14.19 -9.02
N GLY A 28 -8.55 -15.00 -9.85
CA GLY A 28 -8.17 -15.31 -11.22
C GLY A 28 -7.31 -16.57 -11.28
N LEU A 29 -6.56 -16.74 -12.38
CA LEU A 29 -5.61 -17.86 -12.57
C LEU A 29 -6.23 -19.26 -12.41
N GLY A 30 -7.52 -19.40 -12.74
CA GLY A 30 -8.27 -20.65 -12.58
C GLY A 30 -8.60 -21.01 -11.13
N MET A 31 -8.43 -20.09 -10.19
CA MET A 31 -8.88 -20.20 -8.81
C MET A 31 -10.28 -19.59 -8.63
N SER A 32 -10.95 -19.98 -7.56
CA SER A 32 -12.23 -19.42 -7.13
C SER A 32 -12.21 -19.47 -5.61
N TRP A 33 -12.10 -18.33 -4.95
CA TRP A 33 -11.92 -18.27 -3.48
C TRP A 33 -13.13 -17.72 -2.73
N LEU A 34 -13.98 -16.93 -3.38
CA LEU A 34 -15.12 -16.29 -2.71
C LEU A 34 -16.35 -17.20 -2.60
N PRO A 35 -16.70 -18.07 -3.57
CA PRO A 35 -17.91 -18.89 -3.49
C PRO A 35 -17.90 -19.90 -2.35
N GLN A 36 -16.72 -20.29 -1.89
CA GLN A 36 -16.51 -21.18 -0.76
C GLN A 36 -16.95 -20.52 0.55
N LEU A 37 -16.93 -19.19 0.63
CA LEU A 37 -17.14 -18.44 1.88
C LEU A 37 -18.61 -18.07 2.14
N GLY A 38 -19.50 -18.38 1.22
CA GLY A 38 -20.92 -18.11 1.35
C GLY A 38 -21.55 -17.56 0.08
N PRO A 39 -22.87 -17.33 0.08
CA PRO A 39 -23.62 -16.93 -1.10
C PRO A 39 -23.24 -15.52 -1.58
N TYR A 40 -23.41 -15.29 -2.88
CA TYR A 40 -23.18 -13.99 -3.50
C TYR A 40 -24.13 -12.91 -2.94
N ASN A 41 -23.54 -11.75 -2.64
CA ASN A 41 -24.26 -10.53 -2.29
C ASN A 41 -23.65 -9.37 -3.08
N GLU A 42 -24.40 -8.82 -4.04
CA GLU A 42 -23.91 -7.73 -4.89
C GLU A 42 -23.58 -6.46 -4.10
N HIS A 43 -24.41 -6.11 -3.11
CA HIS A 43 -24.19 -4.94 -2.27
C HIS A 43 -22.87 -5.07 -1.52
N PHE A 44 -22.64 -6.22 -0.88
CA PHE A 44 -21.38 -6.51 -0.19
C PHE A 44 -20.16 -6.46 -1.14
N ALA A 45 -20.27 -7.06 -2.32
CA ALA A 45 -19.19 -7.04 -3.31
C ALA A 45 -18.85 -5.61 -3.76
N LYS A 46 -19.86 -4.77 -4.01
CA LYS A 46 -19.64 -3.37 -4.39
C LYS A 46 -19.09 -2.53 -3.25
N ASP A 47 -19.50 -2.75 -2.01
CA ASP A 47 -18.95 -2.04 -0.86
C ASP A 47 -17.47 -2.39 -0.63
N VAL A 48 -17.12 -3.67 -0.74
CA VAL A 48 -15.70 -4.11 -0.73
C VAL A 48 -14.94 -3.45 -1.88
N GLY A 49 -15.53 -3.41 -3.07
CA GLY A 49 -14.95 -2.73 -4.23
C GLY A 49 -14.67 -1.25 -3.98
N ALA A 50 -15.66 -0.51 -3.47
CA ALA A 50 -15.56 0.90 -3.15
C ALA A 50 -14.53 1.18 -2.05
N MET A 51 -14.48 0.34 -1.01
CA MET A 51 -13.48 0.44 0.06
C MET A 51 -12.05 0.29 -0.50
N PHE A 52 -11.79 -0.73 -1.31
CA PHE A 52 -10.47 -0.91 -1.93
C PHE A 52 -10.09 0.23 -2.87
N LEU A 53 -11.05 0.77 -3.64
CA LEU A 53 -10.83 1.95 -4.49
C LEU A 53 -10.49 3.20 -3.66
N ALA A 54 -11.16 3.42 -2.53
CA ALA A 54 -10.85 4.51 -1.61
C ALA A 54 -9.43 4.37 -1.02
N MET A 55 -9.06 3.17 -0.57
CA MET A 55 -7.69 2.88 -0.09
C MET A 55 -6.65 3.09 -1.19
N ALA A 56 -6.94 2.68 -2.42
CA ALA A 56 -6.08 2.90 -3.58
C ALA A 56 -5.91 4.39 -3.89
N ALA A 57 -6.98 5.18 -3.80
CA ALA A 57 -6.94 6.63 -4.00
C ALA A 57 -6.04 7.33 -2.96
N VAL A 58 -6.21 7.01 -1.66
CA VAL A 58 -5.32 7.53 -0.60
C VAL A 58 -3.87 7.12 -0.86
N THR A 59 -3.65 5.87 -1.27
CA THR A 59 -2.31 5.35 -1.60
C THR A 59 -1.70 6.08 -2.78
N ALA A 60 -2.49 6.42 -3.82
CA ALA A 60 -2.03 7.18 -4.97
C ALA A 60 -1.60 8.61 -4.56
N VAL A 61 -2.39 9.28 -3.71
CA VAL A 61 -2.03 10.60 -3.17
C VAL A 61 -0.74 10.51 -2.34
N ALA A 62 -0.62 9.52 -1.45
CA ALA A 62 0.60 9.30 -0.66
C ALA A 62 1.82 8.95 -1.53
N PHE A 63 1.61 8.26 -2.65
CA PHE A 63 2.66 7.94 -3.61
C PHE A 63 3.17 9.18 -4.34
N VAL A 64 2.28 10.06 -4.81
CA VAL A 64 2.66 11.33 -5.45
C VAL A 64 3.35 12.26 -4.44
N LEU A 65 2.88 12.28 -3.19
CA LEU A 65 3.40 13.11 -2.11
C LEU A 65 4.37 12.36 -1.18
N VAL A 66 5.18 11.44 -1.72
CA VAL A 66 6.02 10.52 -0.93
C VAL A 66 7.01 11.22 0.02
N ALA A 67 7.39 12.47 -0.28
CA ALA A 67 8.22 13.28 0.63
C ALA A 67 7.51 13.56 1.98
N ASN A 68 6.18 13.57 2.01
CA ASN A 68 5.39 13.69 3.23
C ASN A 68 5.33 12.35 3.97
N GLN A 69 6.33 12.12 4.82
CA GLN A 69 6.47 10.87 5.59
C GLN A 69 5.31 10.63 6.56
N THR A 70 4.64 11.69 7.04
CA THR A 70 3.43 11.55 7.87
C THR A 70 2.30 10.91 7.06
N LEU A 71 2.06 11.39 5.84
CA LEU A 71 1.03 10.83 4.95
C LEU A 71 1.34 9.37 4.56
N VAL A 72 2.62 9.06 4.29
CA VAL A 72 3.07 7.68 4.03
C VAL A 72 2.79 6.77 5.22
N ARG A 73 3.08 7.22 6.45
CA ARG A 73 2.83 6.44 7.68
C ARG A 73 1.34 6.26 7.96
N VAL A 74 0.51 7.28 7.76
CA VAL A 74 -0.96 7.17 7.88
C VAL A 74 -1.49 6.14 6.88
N THR A 75 -1.01 6.19 5.64
CA THR A 75 -1.36 5.21 4.60
C THR A 75 -0.89 3.81 4.98
N ALA A 76 0.29 3.68 5.60
CA ALA A 76 0.81 2.41 6.10
C ALA A 76 -0.08 1.84 7.22
N VAL A 77 -0.52 2.66 8.18
CA VAL A 77 -1.44 2.25 9.24
C VAL A 77 -2.76 1.74 8.64
N MET A 78 -3.34 2.47 7.69
CA MET A 78 -4.56 2.07 7.00
C MET A 78 -4.44 0.65 6.39
N TRP A 79 -3.38 0.39 5.62
CA TRP A 79 -3.13 -0.94 5.06
C TRP A 79 -2.82 -1.99 6.11
N LEU A 80 -2.06 -1.65 7.15
CA LEU A 80 -1.67 -2.59 8.18
C LEU A 80 -2.87 -3.08 8.98
N VAL A 81 -3.79 -2.18 9.35
CA VAL A 81 -5.03 -2.53 10.04
C VAL A 81 -5.86 -3.48 9.18
N PHE A 82 -6.12 -3.11 7.92
CA PHE A 82 -6.89 -3.94 7.01
C PHE A 82 -6.23 -5.32 6.78
N ASN A 83 -4.96 -5.33 6.37
CA ASN A 83 -4.25 -6.57 6.02
C ASN A 83 -4.09 -7.50 7.23
N THR A 84 -3.87 -6.96 8.43
CA THR A 84 -3.70 -7.79 9.64
C THR A 84 -5.01 -8.46 10.03
N LEU A 85 -6.12 -7.69 10.09
CA LEU A 85 -7.43 -8.25 10.43
C LEU A 85 -7.90 -9.26 9.38
N HIS A 86 -7.70 -8.93 8.09
CA HIS A 86 -8.04 -9.80 6.97
C HIS A 86 -7.22 -11.10 7.00
N CYS A 87 -5.90 -11.00 7.19
CA CYS A 87 -5.01 -12.16 7.30
C CYS A 87 -5.41 -13.06 8.48
N ALA A 88 -5.58 -12.49 9.67
CA ALA A 88 -5.96 -13.23 10.87
C ALA A 88 -7.29 -14.00 10.67
N TYR A 89 -8.28 -13.35 10.05
CA TYR A 89 -9.56 -14.00 9.75
C TYR A 89 -9.38 -15.17 8.78
N HIS A 90 -8.66 -14.98 7.67
CA HIS A 90 -8.40 -16.04 6.69
C HIS A 90 -7.63 -17.22 7.28
N LEU A 91 -6.64 -16.98 8.14
CA LEU A 91 -5.89 -18.05 8.82
C LEU A 91 -6.80 -18.94 9.68
N SER A 92 -7.91 -18.41 10.20
CA SER A 92 -8.89 -19.19 10.98
C SER A 92 -9.79 -20.09 10.13
N MET A 93 -9.87 -19.83 8.82
CA MET A 93 -10.83 -20.48 7.91
C MET A 93 -10.18 -21.16 6.70
N LEU A 94 -8.86 -21.37 6.70
CA LEU A 94 -8.15 -22.01 5.58
C LEU A 94 -8.68 -23.41 5.23
N HIS A 95 -9.33 -24.09 6.18
CA HIS A 95 -9.95 -25.41 5.97
C HIS A 95 -11.08 -25.41 4.93
N MET A 96 -11.58 -24.23 4.55
CA MET A 96 -12.59 -24.05 3.49
C MET A 96 -12.00 -24.28 2.09
N TYR A 97 -10.67 -24.29 1.96
CA TYR A 97 -9.97 -24.42 0.69
C TYR A 97 -9.24 -25.76 0.55
N ASN A 98 -8.97 -26.15 -0.70
CA ASN A 98 -7.98 -27.20 -0.96
C ASN A 98 -6.57 -26.75 -0.54
N THR A 99 -5.62 -27.69 -0.44
CA THR A 99 -4.26 -27.43 0.04
C THR A 99 -3.52 -26.34 -0.75
N ARG A 100 -3.67 -26.34 -2.09
CA ARG A 100 -3.03 -25.34 -2.96
C ARG A 100 -3.55 -23.94 -2.63
N ASP A 101 -4.86 -23.77 -2.63
CA ASP A 101 -5.51 -22.48 -2.45
C ASP A 101 -5.34 -21.95 -1.03
N ALA A 102 -5.35 -22.83 -0.02
CA ALA A 102 -5.04 -22.49 1.37
C ALA A 102 -3.61 -21.96 1.52
N THR A 103 -2.63 -22.63 0.87
CA THR A 103 -1.21 -22.24 0.94
C THR A 103 -0.98 -20.90 0.25
N VAL A 104 -1.54 -20.71 -0.95
CA VAL A 104 -1.44 -19.43 -1.68
C VAL A 104 -2.11 -18.30 -0.89
N ASN A 105 -3.28 -18.53 -0.28
CA ASN A 105 -3.92 -17.56 0.61
C ASN A 105 -2.99 -17.14 1.76
N GLY A 106 -2.48 -18.11 2.52
CA GLY A 106 -1.63 -17.86 3.68
C GLY A 106 -0.37 -17.06 3.33
N ILE A 107 0.28 -17.38 2.20
CA ILE A 107 1.45 -16.67 1.71
C ILE A 107 1.08 -15.25 1.29
N LEU A 108 0.10 -15.07 0.38
CA LEU A 108 -0.21 -13.76 -0.18
C LEU A 108 -0.70 -12.77 0.89
N LEU A 109 -1.54 -13.23 1.83
CA LEU A 109 -2.04 -12.39 2.91
C LEU A 109 -0.93 -11.99 3.88
N SER A 110 -0.02 -12.92 4.21
CA SER A 110 1.15 -12.60 5.04
C SER A 110 2.08 -11.60 4.35
N LEU A 111 2.33 -11.77 3.05
CA LEU A 111 3.12 -10.82 2.26
C LEU A 111 2.47 -9.44 2.19
N ALA A 112 1.14 -9.35 2.12
CA ALA A 112 0.43 -8.07 2.16
C ALA A 112 0.63 -7.33 3.50
N VAL A 113 0.59 -8.05 4.63
CA VAL A 113 0.91 -7.49 5.96
C VAL A 113 2.35 -6.97 5.98
N LEU A 114 3.31 -7.77 5.53
CA LEU A 114 4.72 -7.38 5.48
C LEU A 114 4.97 -6.19 4.55
N ALA A 115 4.29 -6.13 3.41
CA ALA A 115 4.38 -5.01 2.47
C ALA A 115 3.85 -3.70 3.09
N ALA A 116 2.81 -3.76 3.92
CA ALA A 116 2.32 -2.62 4.67
C ALA A 116 3.30 -2.19 5.78
N ALA A 117 3.84 -3.16 6.53
CA ALA A 117 4.83 -2.90 7.58
C ALA A 117 6.14 -2.31 7.02
N ALA A 118 6.56 -2.73 5.82
CA ALA A 118 7.75 -2.21 5.16
C ALA A 118 7.67 -0.69 4.86
N LEU A 119 6.48 -0.10 4.81
CA LEU A 119 6.32 1.36 4.60
C LEU A 119 6.82 2.20 5.78
N PHE A 120 7.04 1.60 6.95
CA PHE A 120 7.66 2.28 8.09
C PHE A 120 9.19 2.35 7.99
N ILE A 121 9.80 1.62 7.06
CA ILE A 121 11.25 1.65 6.84
C ILE A 121 11.61 2.96 6.13
N PRO A 122 12.50 3.80 6.70
CA PRO A 122 12.89 5.07 6.07
C PRO A 122 13.58 4.82 4.73
N VAL A 123 13.07 5.44 3.67
CA VAL A 123 13.78 5.48 2.38
C VAL A 123 14.77 6.63 2.43
N ARG A 124 16.07 6.32 2.35
CA ARG A 124 17.10 7.34 2.19
C ARG A 124 17.01 7.90 0.78
N ILE A 125 16.53 9.13 0.63
CA ILE A 125 16.65 9.86 -0.63
C ILE A 125 18.10 10.37 -0.69
N PRO A 126 18.89 10.00 -1.71
CA PRO A 126 20.22 10.57 -1.90
C PRO A 126 20.09 12.09 -1.98
N SER A 127 20.67 12.80 -1.01
CA SER A 127 20.79 14.26 -1.11
C SER A 127 21.58 14.56 -2.38
N GLY A 128 20.95 15.27 -3.33
CA GLY A 128 21.67 15.82 -4.48
C GLY A 128 22.87 16.65 -4.00
N PRO A 129 23.90 16.84 -4.85
CA PRO A 129 25.12 17.54 -4.45
C PRO A 129 24.77 18.88 -3.81
N SER A 130 25.21 19.09 -2.57
CA SER A 130 25.00 20.33 -1.83
C SER A 130 25.34 21.53 -2.72
N PRO A 131 24.48 22.55 -2.82
CA PRO A 131 24.84 23.80 -3.46
C PRO A 131 26.14 24.27 -2.84
N ARG A 132 27.21 24.40 -3.65
CA ARG A 132 28.49 24.96 -3.18
C ARG A 132 28.16 26.30 -2.52
N GLN A 133 28.41 26.42 -1.22
CA GLN A 133 28.28 27.72 -0.57
C GLN A 133 29.15 28.72 -1.34
N PRO A 134 28.62 29.89 -1.73
CA PRO A 134 29.44 30.93 -2.29
C PRO A 134 30.53 31.26 -1.26
N VAL A 135 31.80 31.12 -1.64
CA VAL A 135 32.93 31.53 -0.82
C VAL A 135 32.70 32.99 -0.44
N ARG A 136 32.42 33.24 0.84
CA ARG A 136 32.32 34.58 1.41
C ARG A 136 33.68 35.23 1.19
N ARG A 137 33.80 36.10 0.17
CA ARG A 137 34.98 36.95 0.00
C ARG A 137 35.08 37.83 1.24
N THR A 138 35.97 37.45 2.16
CA THR A 138 36.42 38.33 3.24
C THR A 138 37.12 39.50 2.56
N TYR A 139 36.44 40.66 2.50
CA TYR A 139 37.09 41.89 2.03
C TYR A 139 38.17 42.23 3.05
N GLY A 140 39.39 42.31 2.55
CA GLY A 140 40.60 42.49 3.33
C GLY A 140 40.57 43.75 4.17
N GLN A 141 41.03 43.55 5.39
CA GLN A 141 41.63 44.51 6.30
C GLN A 141 42.67 45.36 5.57
N SER A 142 42.42 46.66 5.38
CA SER A 142 43.45 47.68 5.11
C SER A 142 42.91 49.05 5.51
N ALA A 143 43.20 49.52 6.72
CA ALA A 143 44.10 50.63 7.01
C ALA A 143 43.34 51.47 8.06
N ARG A 144 43.92 52.07 9.09
CA ARG A 144 45.20 52.75 9.15
C ARG A 144 45.50 53.00 10.64
N THR A 145 46.71 52.66 11.06
CA THR A 145 47.33 53.18 12.29
C THR A 145 47.79 54.61 12.07
N ASP A 146 47.92 55.34 13.18
CA ASP A 146 48.81 56.49 13.42
C ASP A 146 48.18 57.89 13.53
N ALA A 147 48.47 58.46 14.70
CA ALA A 147 48.44 59.86 15.18
C ALA A 147 47.08 60.48 15.57
#